data_AF-A0A932B7T3-F1
#
_entry.id   AF-A0A932B7T3-F1
#
_cell.length_a   1.000
_cell.length_b   1.000
_cell.length_c   1.000
_cell.angle_alpha   90.00
_cell.angle_beta   90.00
_cell.angle_gamma   90.00
#
_symmetry.space_group_name_H-M   'P 1'
#
loop_
_entity.id
_entity.type
_entity.pdbx_description
1 polymer ?
#
loop_
_entity_poly.entity_id
_entity_poly.type
_entity_poly.pdbx_seq_one_letter_code
_entity_poly.pdbx_strand_id
1 'polypeptide(L)'
;MNTTASPAPQATPLTRWLVGLTLVAPIWFWAYQHLTDFADAALSLTWLTRQSALGEALHFFLFDAPKVLLLLTGIVFVMGIVQTFFAPERTRALLAGKRTGVGNVLAALLGIVTPFCSCSAVPLFLGLLSAGVPLGITFSFLISAPMVNEVALTLLFGMFGWKVAGLYLGMGLMVAIVSGLVIGRLHMENHLEEWVQAIARG
;
A
#
# COMPACT_ATOMS: atom_id res chain seq x y z
N MET A 1 -20.15 -20.33 -34.46
CA MET A 1 -19.50 -19.04 -34.14
C MET A 1 -20.07 -18.59 -32.80
N ASN A 2 -19.49 -19.07 -31.70
CA ASN A 2 -20.02 -18.83 -30.36
C ASN A 2 -19.25 -17.68 -29.71
N THR A 3 -19.98 -16.63 -29.39
CA THR A 3 -19.57 -15.48 -28.59
C THR A 3 -19.31 -15.92 -27.14
N THR A 4 -18.04 -16.09 -26.76
CA THR A 4 -17.66 -16.19 -25.35
C THR A 4 -17.75 -14.80 -24.74
N ALA A 5 -18.95 -14.46 -24.24
CA ALA A 5 -19.14 -13.34 -23.34
C ALA A 5 -18.26 -13.56 -22.11
N SER A 6 -17.27 -12.67 -21.92
CA SER A 6 -16.46 -12.62 -20.71
C SER A 6 -17.38 -12.36 -19.52
N PRO A 7 -17.34 -13.15 -18.43
CA PRO A 7 -18.24 -12.94 -17.30
C PRO A 7 -17.90 -11.59 -16.65
N ALA A 8 -18.91 -10.73 -16.50
CA ALA A 8 -18.80 -9.52 -15.71
C ALA A 8 -18.31 -9.88 -14.28
N PRO A 9 -17.40 -9.09 -13.68
CA PRO A 9 -16.87 -9.38 -12.35
C PRO A 9 -18.01 -9.37 -11.34
N GLN A 10 -18.37 -10.56 -10.84
CA GLN A 10 -19.40 -10.72 -9.83
C GLN A 10 -18.88 -10.13 -8.52
N ALA A 11 -19.39 -8.96 -8.15
CA ALA A 11 -19.14 -8.37 -6.83
C ALA A 11 -19.62 -9.38 -5.77
N THR A 12 -18.68 -10.04 -5.10
CA THR A 12 -19.00 -10.90 -3.96
C THR A 12 -19.63 -10.03 -2.86
N PRO A 13 -20.71 -10.48 -2.19
CA PRO A 13 -21.41 -9.64 -1.23
C PRO A 13 -20.47 -9.31 -0.07
N LEU A 14 -20.38 -8.01 0.26
CA LEU A 14 -19.62 -7.40 1.36
C LEU A 14 -19.70 -8.23 2.67
N THR A 15 -20.83 -8.89 2.87
CA THR A 15 -21.14 -9.79 3.97
C THR A 15 -20.21 -11.01 4.06
N ARG A 16 -19.75 -11.60 2.95
CA ARG A 16 -18.82 -12.76 2.98
C ARG A 16 -17.40 -12.36 3.41
N TRP A 17 -16.93 -11.20 2.99
CA TRP A 17 -15.64 -10.64 3.44
C TRP A 17 -15.71 -10.19 4.90
N LEU A 18 -16.82 -9.55 5.31
CA LEU A 18 -17.06 -9.20 6.73
C LEU A 18 -17.13 -10.44 7.62
N VAL A 19 -17.79 -11.51 7.18
CA VAL A 19 -17.84 -12.80 7.91
C VAL A 19 -16.46 -13.45 8.00
N GLY A 20 -15.69 -13.42 6.92
CA GLY A 20 -14.29 -13.87 6.92
C GLY A 20 -13.41 -13.05 7.88
N LEU A 21 -13.55 -11.73 7.88
CA LEU A 21 -12.87 -10.81 8.80
C LEU A 21 -13.27 -11.07 10.26
N THR A 22 -14.54 -11.32 10.55
CA THR A 22 -15.00 -11.59 11.92
C THR A 22 -14.53 -12.94 12.47
N LEU A 23 -14.11 -13.88 11.62
CA LEU A 23 -13.52 -15.16 12.04
C LEU A 23 -11.99 -15.10 12.07
N VAL A 24 -11.38 -14.44 11.09
CA VAL A 24 -9.92 -14.29 11.00
C VAL A 24 -9.40 -13.33 12.07
N ALA A 25 -10.09 -12.22 12.37
CA ALA A 25 -9.67 -11.25 13.38
C ALA A 25 -9.53 -11.83 14.80
N PRO A 26 -10.47 -12.64 15.34
CA PRO A 26 -10.29 -13.27 16.65
C PRO A 26 -9.22 -14.36 16.63
N ILE A 27 -9.10 -15.15 15.56
CA ILE A 27 -8.02 -16.15 15.42
C ILE A 27 -6.65 -15.45 15.38
N TRP A 28 -6.57 -14.34 14.66
CA TRP A 28 -5.39 -13.51 14.53
C TRP A 28 -5.01 -12.81 15.82
N PHE A 29 -6.00 -12.26 16.52
CA PHE A 29 -5.84 -11.62 17.82
C PHE A 29 -5.43 -12.65 18.88
N TRP A 30 -6.02 -13.85 18.84
CA TRP A 30 -5.63 -14.97 19.71
C TRP A 30 -4.19 -15.44 19.43
N ALA A 31 -3.83 -15.59 18.16
CA ALA A 31 -2.46 -15.90 17.75
C ALA A 31 -1.47 -14.82 18.17
N TYR A 32 -1.83 -13.53 18.05
CA TYR A 32 -1.00 -12.41 18.50
C TYR A 32 -0.81 -12.39 20.02
N GLN A 33 -1.86 -12.71 20.79
CA GLN A 33 -1.77 -12.77 22.25
C GLN A 33 -0.90 -13.94 22.73
N HIS A 34 -1.08 -15.13 22.17
CA HIS A 34 -0.30 -16.33 22.55
C HIS A 34 1.13 -16.34 21.99
N LEU A 35 1.47 -15.48 21.02
CA LEU A 35 2.82 -15.39 20.46
C LEU A 35 3.84 -14.90 21.51
N THR A 36 3.41 -14.00 22.39
CA THR A 36 4.20 -13.48 23.51
C THR A 36 4.51 -14.58 24.53
N ASP A 37 3.52 -15.41 24.86
CA ASP A 37 3.68 -16.53 25.80
C ASP A 37 4.58 -17.64 25.23
N PHE A 38 4.50 -17.89 23.91
CA PHE A 38 5.36 -18.86 23.23
C PHE A 38 6.82 -18.37 23.15
N ALA A 39 7.01 -17.05 22.98
CA ALA A 39 8.32 -16.43 22.95
C ALA A 39 8.96 -16.40 24.36
N ASP A 40 8.18 -16.14 25.41
CA ASP A 40 8.62 -16.25 26.81
C ASP A 40 8.94 -17.70 27.20
N ALA A 41 8.17 -18.68 26.70
CA ALA A 41 8.48 -20.10 26.87
C ALA A 41 9.77 -20.52 26.16
N ALA A 42 10.03 -20.01 24.95
CA ALA A 42 11.27 -20.27 24.19
C ALA A 42 12.50 -19.62 24.85
N LEU A 43 12.35 -18.43 25.45
CA LEU A 43 13.39 -17.82 26.29
C LEU A 43 13.65 -18.62 27.55
N SER A 44 12.63 -19.20 28.19
CA SER A 44 12.84 -20.02 29.39
C SER A 44 13.64 -21.30 29.13
N LEU A 45 13.65 -21.77 27.87
CA LEU A 45 14.40 -22.95 27.41
C LEU A 45 15.85 -22.63 27.02
N THR A 46 16.13 -21.37 26.67
CA THR A 46 17.47 -20.88 26.37
C THR A 46 18.00 -20.18 27.63
N TRP A 47 18.82 -20.90 28.40
CA TRP A 47 19.51 -20.47 29.62
C TRP A 47 20.48 -19.28 29.41
N LEU A 48 20.10 -18.25 28.67
CA LEU A 48 20.94 -17.14 28.24
C LEU A 48 20.46 -15.85 28.92
N THR A 49 21.28 -15.38 29.85
CA THR A 49 21.04 -14.14 30.60
C THR A 49 21.01 -12.92 29.67
N ARG A 50 20.11 -11.99 30.00
CA ARG A 50 19.85 -10.67 29.36
C ARG A 50 21.05 -9.69 29.40
N GLN A 51 22.26 -10.17 29.71
CA GLN A 51 23.48 -9.37 29.95
C GLN A 51 24.50 -9.44 28.80
N SER A 52 24.28 -10.26 27.76
CA SER A 52 25.17 -10.34 26.61
C SER A 52 24.52 -9.79 25.34
N ALA A 53 25.29 -9.09 24.49
CA ALA A 53 24.81 -8.52 23.23
C ALA A 53 24.17 -9.54 22.28
N LEU A 54 24.58 -10.82 22.38
CA LEU A 54 23.98 -11.92 21.64
C LEU A 54 22.58 -12.30 22.16
N GLY A 55 22.35 -12.19 23.47
CA GLY A 55 21.03 -12.42 24.08
C GLY A 55 20.01 -11.34 23.72
N GLU A 56 20.44 -10.07 23.62
CA GLU A 56 19.58 -8.97 23.17
C GLU A 56 19.22 -9.10 21.67
N ALA A 57 20.20 -9.43 20.82
CA ALA A 57 19.96 -9.64 19.39
C ALA A 57 19.04 -10.83 19.10
N LEU A 58 19.20 -11.96 19.81
CA LEU A 58 18.30 -13.11 19.69
C LEU A 58 16.90 -12.79 20.19
N HIS A 59 16.77 -12.05 21.29
CA HIS A 59 15.48 -11.60 21.79
C HIS A 59 14.80 -10.68 20.78
N PHE A 60 15.49 -9.67 20.25
CA PHE A 60 14.93 -8.80 19.22
C PHE A 60 14.52 -9.60 17.97
N PHE A 61 15.34 -10.55 17.52
CA PHE A 61 15.02 -11.36 16.35
C PHE A 61 13.83 -12.30 16.59
N LEU A 62 13.76 -12.99 17.72
CA LEU A 62 12.69 -13.94 18.03
C LEU A 62 11.39 -13.28 18.47
N PHE A 63 11.44 -12.06 19.02
CA PHE A 63 10.24 -11.31 19.41
C PHE A 63 9.76 -10.34 18.34
N ASP A 64 10.65 -9.53 17.78
CA ASP A 64 10.23 -8.47 16.84
C ASP A 64 10.02 -9.01 15.43
N ALA A 65 10.77 -10.01 14.95
CA ALA A 65 10.58 -10.52 13.59
C ALA A 65 9.20 -11.18 13.39
N PRO A 66 8.73 -12.11 14.26
CA PRO A 66 7.40 -12.69 14.12
C PRO A 66 6.29 -11.65 14.33
N LYS A 67 6.50 -10.69 15.24
CA LYS A 67 5.53 -9.63 15.56
C LYS A 67 5.34 -8.66 14.40
N VAL A 68 6.44 -8.21 13.78
CA VAL A 68 6.41 -7.37 12.58
C VAL A 68 5.84 -8.14 11.40
N LEU A 69 6.23 -9.40 11.19
CA LEU A 69 5.69 -10.22 10.09
C LEU A 69 4.17 -10.40 10.22
N LEU A 70 3.69 -10.63 11.44
CA LEU A 70 2.27 -10.71 11.74
C LEU A 70 1.63 -9.34 11.48
N LEU A 71 2.05 -8.24 12.11
CA LEU A 71 1.48 -6.90 11.82
C LEU A 71 1.45 -6.55 10.32
N LEU A 72 2.51 -6.85 9.59
CA LEU A 72 2.65 -6.59 8.16
C LEU A 72 1.69 -7.45 7.33
N THR A 73 1.54 -8.73 7.68
CA THR A 73 0.55 -9.60 7.02
C THR A 73 -0.88 -9.11 7.28
N GLY A 74 -1.18 -8.65 8.51
CA GLY A 74 -2.47 -8.09 8.86
C GLY A 74 -2.78 -6.81 8.08
N ILE A 75 -1.82 -5.88 8.01
CA ILE A 75 -2.02 -4.62 7.28
C ILE A 75 -2.12 -4.85 5.77
N VAL A 76 -1.35 -5.78 5.20
CA VAL A 76 -1.44 -6.16 3.78
C VAL A 76 -2.79 -6.81 3.47
N PHE A 77 -3.30 -7.68 4.35
CA PHE A 77 -4.62 -8.28 4.18
C PHE A 77 -5.74 -7.24 4.23
N VAL A 78 -5.73 -6.35 5.23
CA VAL A 78 -6.69 -5.24 5.33
C VAL A 78 -6.60 -4.34 4.10
N MET A 79 -5.39 -3.99 3.66
CA MET A 79 -5.21 -3.17 2.46
C MET A 79 -5.66 -3.87 1.18
N GLY A 80 -5.48 -5.20 1.06
CA GLY A 80 -6.03 -5.99 -0.04
C GLY A 80 -7.55 -5.99 -0.06
N ILE A 81 -8.20 -6.04 1.10
CA ILE A 81 -9.65 -5.87 1.25
C ILE A 81 -10.09 -4.47 0.85
N VAL A 82 -9.41 -3.44 1.36
CA VAL A 82 -9.67 -2.04 1.02
C VAL A 82 -9.54 -1.84 -0.49
N GLN A 83 -8.51 -2.40 -1.14
CA GLN A 83 -8.32 -2.32 -2.59
C GLN A 83 -9.42 -3.03 -3.38
N THR A 84 -9.96 -4.13 -2.83
CA THR A 84 -11.12 -4.82 -3.42
C THR A 84 -12.39 -3.96 -3.35
N PHE A 85 -12.54 -3.13 -2.31
CA PHE A 85 -13.70 -2.22 -2.16
C PHE A 85 -13.51 -0.86 -2.84
N PHE A 86 -12.32 -0.27 -2.76
CA PHE A 86 -11.89 0.91 -3.49
C PHE A 86 -11.32 0.49 -4.85
N ALA A 87 -12.21 -0.04 -5.68
CA ALA A 87 -11.86 -0.48 -7.02
C ALA A 87 -11.22 0.68 -7.81
N PRO A 88 -10.04 0.48 -8.43
CA PRO A 88 -9.34 1.49 -9.22
C PRO A 88 -10.19 2.08 -10.34
N GLU A 89 -11.28 1.43 -10.74
CA GLU A 89 -12.30 1.90 -11.67
C GLU A 89 -12.98 3.22 -11.25
N ARG A 90 -13.21 3.45 -9.95
CA ARG A 90 -13.79 4.73 -9.48
C ARG A 90 -12.75 5.85 -9.51
N THR A 91 -11.51 5.53 -9.14
CA THR A 91 -10.38 6.45 -9.25
C THR A 91 -10.10 6.80 -10.71
N ARG A 92 -10.20 5.82 -11.63
CA ARG A 92 -10.19 6.03 -13.08
C ARG A 92 -11.27 7.01 -13.52
N ALA A 93 -12.52 6.82 -13.11
CA ALA A 93 -13.60 7.72 -13.50
C ALA A 93 -13.35 9.18 -13.08
N LEU A 94 -12.67 9.39 -11.94
CA LEU A 94 -12.26 10.71 -11.46
C LEU A 94 -11.03 11.28 -12.21
N LEU A 95 -10.11 10.44 -12.69
CA LEU A 95 -8.81 10.85 -13.23
C LEU A 95 -8.71 10.80 -14.77
N ALA A 96 -9.41 9.89 -15.44
CA ALA A 96 -9.25 9.59 -16.88
C ALA A 96 -9.77 10.69 -17.82
N GLY A 97 -10.63 11.60 -17.35
CA GLY A 97 -11.18 12.69 -18.16
C GLY A 97 -10.44 14.04 -18.04
N LYS A 98 -9.35 14.12 -17.27
CA LYS A 98 -8.67 15.39 -16.97
C LYS A 98 -7.33 15.51 -17.68
N ARG A 99 -6.94 16.74 -18.03
CA ARG A 99 -5.62 17.07 -18.60
C ARG A 99 -4.50 16.49 -17.73
N THR A 100 -3.45 15.93 -18.35
CA THR A 100 -2.32 15.23 -17.71
C THR A 100 -1.74 15.96 -16.50
N GLY A 101 -1.63 17.30 -16.55
CA GLY A 101 -1.17 18.10 -15.42
C GLY A 101 -2.12 18.12 -14.22
N VAL A 102 -3.43 18.29 -14.45
CA VAL A 102 -4.45 18.27 -13.37
C VAL A 102 -4.63 16.85 -12.84
N GLY A 103 -4.53 15.85 -13.72
CA GLY A 103 -4.53 14.44 -13.36
C GLY A 103 -3.41 14.08 -12.38
N ASN A 104 -2.17 14.54 -12.64
CA ASN A 104 -1.02 14.29 -11.75
C ASN A 104 -1.19 14.88 -10.35
N VAL A 105 -1.72 16.11 -10.26
CA VAL A 105 -1.99 16.76 -8.96
C VAL A 105 -3.04 15.98 -8.17
N LEU A 106 -4.16 15.62 -8.82
CA LEU A 106 -5.22 14.85 -8.18
C LEU A 106 -4.75 13.45 -7.77
N ALA A 107 -3.96 12.80 -8.61
CA ALA A 107 -3.32 11.53 -8.32
C ALA A 107 -2.42 11.62 -7.09
N ALA A 108 -1.55 12.63 -7.00
CA ALA A 108 -0.67 12.78 -5.86
C ALA A 108 -1.44 13.09 -4.56
N LEU A 109 -2.50 13.92 -4.63
CA LEU A 109 -3.40 14.16 -3.49
C LEU A 109 -4.13 12.90 -3.03
N LEU A 110 -4.62 12.08 -3.97
CA LEU A 110 -5.20 10.77 -3.67
C LEU A 110 -4.17 9.88 -2.98
N GLY A 111 -2.92 9.88 -3.46
CA GLY A 111 -1.80 9.16 -2.84
C GLY A 111 -1.57 9.57 -1.39
N ILE A 112 -1.61 10.87 -1.08
CA ILE A 112 -1.43 11.39 0.29
C ILE A 112 -2.53 10.91 1.25
N VAL A 113 -3.79 10.88 0.77
CA VAL A 113 -4.93 10.47 1.60
C VAL A 113 -4.94 8.95 1.82
N THR A 114 -4.31 8.19 0.92
CA THR A 114 -4.26 6.74 1.01
C THR A 114 -2.96 6.27 1.66
N PRO A 115 -3.00 5.66 2.86
CA PRO A 115 -1.79 5.24 3.58
C PRO A 115 -1.21 3.93 3.01
N PHE A 116 -0.94 3.88 1.71
CA PHE A 116 -0.42 2.67 1.07
C PHE A 116 1.06 2.48 1.38
N CYS A 117 1.38 1.29 1.88
CA CYS A 117 2.76 0.84 1.98
C CYS A 117 3.27 0.39 0.61
N SER A 118 4.59 0.32 0.45
CA SER A 118 5.24 -0.15 -0.79
C SER A 118 4.71 -1.52 -1.26
N CYS A 119 4.24 -2.37 -0.34
CA CYS A 119 3.68 -3.69 -0.63
C CYS A 119 2.35 -3.63 -1.42
N SER A 120 1.55 -2.59 -1.25
CA SER A 120 0.25 -2.43 -1.94
C SER A 120 0.31 -1.45 -3.11
N ALA A 121 1.41 -0.71 -3.26
CA ALA A 121 1.59 0.23 -4.36
C ALA A 121 1.60 -0.44 -5.75
N VAL A 122 2.22 -1.62 -5.87
CA VAL A 122 2.34 -2.36 -7.15
C VAL A 122 1.00 -2.83 -7.71
N PRO A 123 0.14 -3.57 -6.98
CA PRO A 123 -1.16 -3.99 -7.52
C PRO A 123 -2.06 -2.80 -7.85
N LEU A 124 -1.93 -1.70 -7.11
CA LEU A 124 -2.71 -0.51 -7.38
C LEU A 124 -2.28 0.21 -8.65
N PHE A 125 -0.97 0.27 -8.90
CA PHE A 125 -0.41 0.76 -10.15
C PHE A 125 -0.92 -0.05 -11.35
N LEU A 126 -0.88 -1.38 -11.25
CA LEU A 126 -1.39 -2.27 -12.29
C LEU A 126 -2.88 -2.08 -12.53
N GLY A 127 -3.68 -1.95 -11.46
CA GLY A 127 -5.12 -1.71 -11.54
C GLY A 127 -5.48 -0.36 -12.17
N LEU A 128 -4.69 0.69 -11.92
CA LEU A 128 -4.88 2.00 -12.55
C LEU A 128 -4.46 1.99 -14.03
N LEU A 129 -3.41 1.24 -14.39
CA LEU A 129 -3.02 1.06 -15.80
C LEU A 129 -3.99 0.19 -16.58
N SER A 130 -4.50 -0.91 -16.00
CA SER A 130 -5.56 -1.74 -16.61
C SER A 130 -6.85 -0.95 -16.81
N ALA A 131 -7.07 0.04 -15.94
CA ALA A 131 -8.13 1.01 -16.08
C ALA A 131 -7.80 2.10 -17.11
N GLY A 132 -6.74 2.01 -17.90
CA GLY A 132 -6.43 2.98 -18.97
C GLY A 132 -6.09 4.39 -18.49
N VAL A 133 -5.66 4.56 -17.23
CA VAL A 133 -5.13 5.84 -16.74
C VAL A 133 -3.73 6.07 -17.34
N PRO A 134 -3.45 7.27 -17.89
CA PRO A 134 -2.13 7.59 -18.44
C PRO A 134 -0.98 7.31 -17.48
N LEU A 135 0.11 6.74 -18.00
CA LEU A 135 1.26 6.27 -17.22
C LEU A 135 1.79 7.34 -16.23
N GLY A 136 1.94 8.59 -16.68
CA GLY A 136 2.45 9.69 -15.84
C GLY A 136 1.57 10.02 -14.63
N ILE A 137 0.25 9.87 -14.75
CA ILE A 137 -0.71 10.09 -13.67
C ILE A 137 -0.58 8.98 -12.62
N THR A 138 -0.49 7.74 -13.09
CA THR A 138 -0.32 6.58 -12.20
C THR A 138 1.00 6.63 -11.45
N PHE A 139 2.10 7.07 -12.08
CA PHE A 139 3.38 7.26 -11.40
C PHE A 139 3.36 8.38 -10.35
N SER A 140 2.65 9.49 -10.62
CA SER A 140 2.48 10.56 -9.62
C SER A 140 1.81 10.02 -8.35
N PHE A 141 0.76 9.22 -8.53
CA PHE A 141 0.08 8.54 -7.44
C PHE A 141 1.01 7.56 -6.70
N LEU A 142 1.69 6.67 -7.46
CA LEU A 142 2.59 5.65 -6.91
C LEU A 142 3.73 6.24 -6.08
N ILE A 143 4.32 7.35 -6.52
CA ILE A 143 5.42 8.02 -5.80
C ILE A 143 4.89 8.73 -4.57
N SER A 144 3.75 9.41 -4.68
CA SER A 144 3.19 10.20 -3.58
C SER A 144 2.71 9.35 -2.41
N ALA A 145 2.17 8.16 -2.68
CA ALA A 145 1.55 7.30 -1.66
C ALA A 145 2.51 6.86 -0.52
N PRO A 146 3.71 6.31 -0.79
CA PRO A 146 4.67 5.99 0.25
C PRO A 146 5.46 7.21 0.75
N MET A 147 5.59 8.25 -0.09
CA MET A 147 6.36 9.45 0.27
C MET A 147 5.65 10.27 1.35
N VAL A 148 4.34 10.47 1.25
CA VAL A 148 3.63 11.37 2.17
C VAL A 148 2.58 10.56 2.92
N ASN A 149 2.96 10.11 4.12
CA ASN A 149 2.09 9.38 5.03
C ASN A 149 1.52 10.32 6.10
N GLU A 150 0.22 10.19 6.38
CA GLU A 150 -0.49 10.82 7.50
C GLU A 150 0.24 10.62 8.85
N VAL A 151 0.73 9.41 9.12
CA VAL A 151 1.46 9.10 10.35
C VAL A 151 2.77 9.90 10.43
N ALA A 152 3.53 9.96 9.33
CA ALA A 152 4.77 10.72 9.27
C ALA A 152 4.52 12.23 9.43
N LEU A 153 3.48 12.76 8.77
CA LEU A 153 3.09 14.16 8.91
C LEU A 153 2.69 14.51 10.34
N THR A 154 1.95 13.63 11.02
CA THR A 154 1.54 13.83 12.41
C THR A 154 2.74 13.85 13.35
N LEU A 155 3.69 12.92 13.17
CA LEU A 155 4.94 12.89 13.94
C LEU A 155 5.79 14.14 13.68
N LEU A 156 5.97 14.55 12.42
CA LEU A 156 6.72 15.76 12.06
C LEU A 156 6.05 17.01 12.63
N PHE A 157 4.72 17.08 12.57
CA PHE A 157 3.97 18.19 13.15
C PHE A 157 4.15 18.25 14.67
N GLY A 158 4.10 17.12 15.37
CA GLY A 158 4.30 17.04 16.82
C GLY A 158 5.73 17.39 17.25
N MET A 159 6.75 16.98 16.49
CA MET A 159 8.15 17.19 16.84
C MET A 159 8.72 18.55 16.37
N PHE A 160 8.41 18.95 15.14
CA PHE A 160 9.04 20.10 14.47
C PHE A 160 8.06 21.24 14.14
N GLY A 161 6.76 21.03 14.37
CA GLY A 161 5.71 22.02 14.12
C GLY A 161 5.25 22.11 12.66
N TRP A 162 4.27 23.00 12.42
CA TRP A 162 3.60 23.15 11.13
C TRP A 162 4.53 23.53 9.96
N LYS A 163 5.58 24.31 10.23
CA LYS A 163 6.48 24.80 9.17
C LYS A 163 7.21 23.64 8.46
N VAL A 164 7.73 22.69 9.23
CA VAL A 164 8.48 21.55 8.69
C VAL A 164 7.53 20.54 8.07
N ALA A 165 6.38 20.27 8.71
CA ALA A 165 5.36 19.39 8.14
C ALA A 165 4.83 19.90 6.79
N GLY A 166 4.56 21.20 6.67
CA GLY A 166 4.13 21.84 5.43
C GLY A 166 5.19 21.79 4.34
N LEU A 167 6.46 21.99 4.69
CA LEU A 167 7.57 21.87 3.73
C LEU A 167 7.71 20.44 3.22
N TYR A 168 7.61 19.45 4.12
CA TYR A 168 7.64 18.03 3.76
C TYR A 168 6.50 17.65 2.80
N LEU A 169 5.26 18.05 3.13
CA LEU A 169 4.10 17.85 2.29
C LEU A 169 4.28 18.49 0.90
N GLY A 170 4.72 19.75 0.86
CA GLY A 170 4.93 20.49 -0.37
C GLY A 170 6.01 19.89 -1.26
N MET A 171 7.16 19.54 -0.66
CA MET A 171 8.27 18.89 -1.37
C MET A 171 7.87 17.51 -1.88
N GLY A 172 7.18 16.72 -1.05
CA GLY A 172 6.71 15.39 -1.42
C GLY A 172 5.75 15.43 -2.61
N LEU A 173 4.78 16.34 -2.57
CA LEU A 173 3.83 16.56 -3.66
C LEU A 173 4.52 17.06 -4.93
N MET A 174 5.46 18.02 -4.80
CA MET A 174 6.20 18.58 -5.92
C MET A 174 7.03 17.49 -6.63
N VAL A 175 7.76 16.68 -5.89
CA VAL A 175 8.54 15.56 -6.45
C VAL A 175 7.62 14.58 -7.16
N ALA A 176 6.51 14.16 -6.54
CA ALA A 176 5.57 13.23 -7.15
C ALA A 176 4.99 13.75 -8.48
N ILE A 177 4.55 15.01 -8.53
CA ILE A 177 3.98 15.62 -9.73
C ILE A 177 5.04 15.78 -10.82
N VAL A 178 6.23 16.28 -10.47
CA VAL A 178 7.32 16.50 -11.44
C VAL A 178 7.76 15.17 -12.03
N SER A 179 7.98 14.15 -11.20
CA SER A 179 8.35 12.81 -11.65
C SER A 179 7.29 12.23 -12.59
N GLY A 180 6.00 12.30 -12.24
CA GLY A 180 4.95 11.79 -13.11
C GLY A 180 4.75 12.59 -14.40
N LEU A 181 4.98 13.91 -14.39
CA LEU A 181 4.99 14.74 -15.61
C LEU A 181 6.13 14.35 -16.54
N VAL A 182 7.34 14.20 -16.00
CA VAL A 182 8.54 13.82 -16.76
C VAL A 182 8.34 12.43 -17.38
N ILE A 183 7.89 11.46 -16.58
CA ILE A 183 7.60 10.09 -17.04
C ILE A 183 6.52 10.09 -18.13
N GLY A 184 5.44 10.86 -17.93
CA GLY A 184 4.38 10.98 -18.93
C GLY A 184 4.83 11.65 -20.24
N ARG A 185 5.79 12.59 -20.18
CA ARG A 185 6.36 13.23 -21.38
C ARG A 185 7.29 12.30 -22.16
N LEU A 186 8.01 11.44 -21.47
CA LEU A 186 8.96 10.50 -22.07
C LEU A 186 8.27 9.29 -22.73
N HIS A 187 6.95 9.10 -22.55
CA HIS A 187 6.20 7.98 -23.11
C HIS A 187 6.89 6.61 -22.87
N MET A 188 7.36 6.40 -21.64
CA MET A 188 8.08 5.16 -21.24
C MET A 188 7.18 3.92 -21.14
N GLU A 189 5.99 3.98 -21.72
CA GLU A 189 5.02 2.87 -21.79
C GLU A 189 5.62 1.64 -22.47
N ASN A 190 6.50 1.85 -23.46
CA ASN A 190 7.18 0.80 -24.21
C ASN A 190 8.28 0.07 -23.41
N HIS A 191 8.65 0.56 -22.23
CA HIS A 191 9.62 -0.07 -21.34
C HIS A 191 8.98 -0.91 -20.23
N LEU A 192 7.64 -0.92 -20.15
CA LEU A 192 6.93 -1.81 -19.25
C LEU A 192 7.03 -3.26 -19.76
N GLU A 193 6.95 -4.22 -18.83
CA GLU A 193 6.80 -5.65 -19.15
C GLU A 193 5.65 -5.89 -20.15
N GLU A 194 5.83 -6.83 -21.08
CA GLU A 194 4.87 -7.09 -22.17
C GLU A 194 3.48 -7.43 -21.66
N TRP A 195 3.38 -8.16 -20.54
CA TRP A 195 2.10 -8.48 -19.91
C TRP A 195 1.39 -7.23 -19.34
N VAL A 196 2.14 -6.24 -18.84
CA VAL A 196 1.57 -4.96 -18.37
C VAL A 196 1.11 -4.13 -19.56
N GLN A 197 1.89 -4.10 -20.65
CA GLN A 197 1.51 -3.42 -21.88
C GLN A 197 0.25 -4.04 -22.51
N ALA A 198 0.09 -5.37 -22.42
CA ALA A 198 -1.11 -6.07 -22.88
C ALA A 198 -2.33 -5.70 -22.04
N ILE A 199 -2.17 -5.56 -20.72
CA ILE A 199 -3.22 -5.12 -19.80
C ILE A 199 -3.63 -3.66 -20.05
N ALA A 200 -2.67 -2.76 -20.29
CA ALA A 200 -2.95 -1.35 -20.54
C ALA A 200 -3.56 -1.07 -21.92
N ARG A 201 -3.35 -1.96 -22.90
CA ARG A 201 -3.91 -1.90 -24.26
C ARG A 201 -5.25 -2.63 -24.41
N GLY A 202 -5.75 -3.26 -23.33
CA GLY A 202 -6.99 -4.05 -23.28
C GLY A 202 -8.26 -3.22 -23.11
#